data_AF-A0A957I8G4-F1
#
_entry.id   AF-A0A957I8G4-F1
#
_cell.length_a   1.000
_cell.length_b   1.000
_cell.length_c   1.000
_cell.angle_alpha   90.00
_cell.angle_beta   90.00
_cell.angle_gamma   90.00
#
_symmetry.space_group_name_H-M   'P 1'
#
loop_
_entity.id
_entity.type
_entity.pdbx_description
1 polymer ?
#
loop_
_entity_poly.entity_id
_entity_poly.type
_entity_poly.pdbx_seq_one_letter_code
_entity_poly.pdbx_strand_id
1 'polypeptide(L)'
;VMGFSFERGPGEMLENLGHRAESIMSQVYRRQRGEANLWEKFIRHEKTHPGQAECGNVHFAPNSERDYDWGNGRTVPSRCHTWLNFPDLSGEPQPVNCREWGGGDIRQHHLWWLGHMPHVAGQTRGIAHNWWQYIIDPNTA
;
A
#
# COMPACT_ATOMS: atom_id res chain seq x y z
N VAL A 1 -6.52 -4.68 -21.27
CA VAL A 1 -5.38 -4.95 -22.17
C VAL A 1 -4.13 -4.42 -21.50
N MET A 2 -3.15 -5.29 -21.20
CA MET A 2 -1.85 -4.90 -20.67
C MET A 2 -1.03 -4.34 -21.83
N GLY A 3 -1.03 -3.01 -21.98
CA GLY A 3 -0.16 -2.30 -22.90
C GLY A 3 1.11 -1.90 -22.17
N PHE A 4 2.15 -2.74 -22.29
CA PHE A 4 3.48 -2.35 -21.87
C PHE A 4 4.03 -1.35 -22.88
N SER A 5 4.38 -0.14 -22.43
CA SER A 5 5.08 0.83 -23.27
C SER A 5 6.57 0.79 -22.92
N PHE A 6 7.41 0.47 -23.91
CA PHE A 6 8.87 0.39 -23.78
C PHE A 6 9.56 1.77 -23.70
N GLU A 7 8.78 2.85 -23.70
CA GLU A 7 9.26 4.24 -23.68
C GLU A 7 9.31 4.86 -22.27
N ARG A 8 8.92 4.12 -21.22
CA ARG A 8 8.90 4.59 -19.82
C ARG A 8 9.68 3.65 -18.90
N GLY A 9 10.32 4.21 -17.87
CA GLY A 9 11.17 3.46 -16.96
C GLY A 9 10.40 2.41 -16.14
N PRO A 10 11.11 1.46 -15.51
CA PRO A 10 10.49 0.45 -14.66
C PRO A 10 9.67 1.02 -13.49
N GLY A 11 9.99 2.23 -13.01
CA GLY A 11 9.25 2.88 -11.93
C GLY A 11 7.82 3.26 -12.36
N GLU A 12 7.68 3.86 -13.54
CA GLU A 12 6.40 4.28 -14.10
C GLU A 12 5.52 3.08 -14.47
N MET A 13 6.13 1.94 -14.79
CA MET A 13 5.40 0.68 -14.99
C MET A 13 4.81 0.16 -13.68
N LEU A 14 5.59 0.21 -12.59
CA LEU A 14 5.13 -0.18 -11.27
C LEU A 14 4.07 0.79 -10.74
N GLU A 15 4.18 2.08 -11.06
CA GLU A 15 3.18 3.08 -10.73
C GLU A 15 1.83 2.77 -11.39
N ASN A 16 1.81 2.42 -12.68
CA ASN A 16 0.58 2.01 -13.37
C ASN A 16 -0.06 0.78 -12.72
N LEU A 17 0.74 -0.21 -12.32
CA LEU A 17 0.24 -1.35 -11.57
C LEU A 17 -0.29 -0.93 -10.20
N GLY A 18 0.40 -0.01 -9.52
CA GLY A 18 -0.01 0.54 -8.24
C GLY A 18 -1.37 1.23 -8.31
N HIS A 19 -1.57 2.13 -9.26
CA HIS A 19 -2.87 2.78 -9.50
C HIS A 19 -3.99 1.79 -9.81
N ARG A 20 -3.70 0.75 -10.59
CA ARG A 20 -4.67 -0.31 -10.84
C ARG A 20 -5.03 -1.04 -9.54
N ALA A 21 -4.04 -1.37 -8.71
CA ALA A 21 -4.27 -1.98 -7.41
C ALA A 21 -5.12 -1.08 -6.50
N GLU A 22 -4.85 0.23 -6.47
CA GLU A 22 -5.64 1.19 -5.70
C GLU A 22 -7.11 1.19 -6.12
N SER A 23 -7.36 1.24 -7.44
CA SER A 23 -8.72 1.23 -7.99
C SER A 23 -9.46 -0.06 -7.65
N ILE A 24 -8.82 -1.22 -7.85
CA ILE A 24 -9.41 -2.53 -7.57
C ILE A 24 -9.69 -2.69 -6.08
N MET A 25 -8.72 -2.42 -5.21
CA MET A 25 -8.89 -2.63 -3.77
C MET A 25 -9.92 -1.67 -3.17
N SER A 26 -10.00 -0.43 -3.67
CA SER A 26 -11.08 0.49 -3.34
C SER A 26 -12.45 -0.07 -3.72
N GLN A 27 -12.56 -0.75 -4.86
CA GLN A 27 -13.78 -1.41 -5.31
C GLN A 27 -14.12 -2.66 -4.47
N VAL A 28 -13.13 -3.49 -4.13
CA VAL A 28 -13.31 -4.69 -3.27
C VAL A 28 -13.86 -4.28 -1.90
N TYR A 29 -13.27 -3.24 -1.29
CA TYR A 29 -13.66 -2.77 0.03
C TYR A 29 -14.81 -1.75 0.02
N ARG A 30 -15.43 -1.45 -1.14
CA ARG A 30 -16.45 -0.37 -1.28
C ARG A 30 -17.67 -0.49 -0.37
N ARG A 31 -17.93 -1.68 0.19
CA ARG A 31 -19.05 -1.95 1.12
C ARG A 31 -18.63 -1.97 2.60
N GLN A 32 -17.32 -1.94 2.89
CA GLN A 32 -16.79 -1.86 4.24
C GLN A 32 -16.61 -0.40 4.65
N ARG A 33 -16.71 -0.09 5.94
CA ARG A 33 -16.61 1.28 6.48
C ARG A 33 -15.84 1.29 7.79
N GLY A 34 -15.20 2.42 8.10
CA GLY A 34 -14.43 2.58 9.33
C GLY A 34 -13.35 1.51 9.46
N GLU A 35 -13.14 0.99 10.67
CA GLU A 35 -12.11 -0.03 10.94
C GLU A 35 -12.35 -1.37 10.24
N ALA A 36 -13.53 -1.60 9.65
CA ALA A 36 -13.76 -2.78 8.81
C ALA A 36 -13.15 -2.63 7.41
N ASN A 37 -12.89 -1.40 6.95
CA ASN A 37 -12.25 -1.12 5.67
C ASN A 37 -10.73 -1.18 5.81
N LEU A 38 -10.18 -2.39 5.62
CA LEU A 38 -8.74 -2.62 5.73
C LEU A 38 -7.95 -1.93 4.61
N TRP A 39 -8.55 -1.67 3.45
CA TRP A 39 -7.89 -0.90 2.39
C TRP A 39 -7.68 0.56 2.81
N GLU A 40 -8.72 1.22 3.35
CA GLU A 40 -8.59 2.58 3.90
C GLU A 40 -7.56 2.64 5.02
N LYS A 41 -7.45 1.60 5.84
CA LYS A 41 -6.38 1.48 6.84
C LYS A 41 -5.01 1.37 6.17
N PHE A 42 -4.83 0.44 5.23
CA PHE A 42 -3.55 0.20 4.54
C PHE A 42 -2.94 1.48 3.97
N ILE A 43 -3.77 2.34 3.36
CA ILE A 43 -3.32 3.57 2.69
C ILE A 43 -3.10 4.77 3.61
N ARG A 44 -3.26 4.62 4.93
CA ARG A 44 -3.02 5.70 5.89
C ARG A 44 -1.55 6.12 5.85
N HIS A 45 -1.35 7.43 5.95
CA HIS A 45 -0.03 8.06 6.07
C HIS A 45 -0.16 9.28 6.98
N GLU A 46 0.96 9.76 7.50
CA GLU A 46 1.02 10.71 8.62
C GLU A 46 0.28 12.03 8.33
N LYS A 47 0.28 12.49 7.07
CA LYS A 47 -0.40 13.73 6.68
C LYS A 47 -1.93 13.65 6.83
N THR A 48 -2.52 12.50 6.55
CA THR A 48 -3.98 12.31 6.63
C THR A 48 -4.42 11.71 7.97
N HIS A 49 -3.57 10.91 8.59
CA HIS A 49 -3.84 10.19 9.84
C HIS A 49 -2.65 10.30 10.80
N PRO A 50 -2.43 11.47 11.43
CA PRO A 50 -1.28 11.69 12.31
C PRO A 50 -1.20 10.65 13.45
N GLY A 51 -0.02 10.06 13.64
CA GLY A 51 0.23 9.01 14.64
C GLY A 51 -0.35 7.63 14.29
N GLN A 52 -0.97 7.50 13.11
CA GLN A 52 -1.63 6.27 12.66
C GLN A 52 -1.25 5.92 11.21
N ALA A 53 -0.04 6.26 10.79
CA ALA A 53 0.46 5.88 9.48
C ALA A 53 0.58 4.35 9.34
N GLU A 54 0.34 3.87 8.13
CA GLU A 54 0.39 2.45 7.76
C GLU A 54 1.36 2.33 6.57
N CYS A 55 0.96 1.76 5.43
CA CYS A 55 1.84 1.63 4.26
C CYS A 55 1.81 2.84 3.32
N GLY A 56 0.82 3.73 3.44
CA GLY A 56 0.62 4.80 2.48
C GLY A 56 0.10 4.28 1.14
N ASN A 57 0.33 5.02 0.06
CA ASN A 57 -0.21 4.71 -1.26
C ASN A 57 0.87 4.88 -2.33
N VAL A 58 0.51 4.69 -3.62
CA VAL A 58 1.52 4.70 -4.69
C VAL A 58 2.27 6.03 -4.80
N HIS A 59 1.68 7.13 -4.31
CA HIS A 59 2.18 8.51 -4.36
C HIS A 59 2.77 9.00 -3.03
N PHE A 60 2.27 8.51 -1.91
CA PHE A 60 2.62 8.97 -0.56
C PHE A 60 3.14 7.81 0.28
N ALA A 61 4.41 7.87 0.67
CA ALA A 61 4.96 7.02 1.70
C ALA A 61 4.41 7.43 3.09
N PRO A 62 4.58 6.60 4.13
CA PRO A 62 4.05 6.86 5.47
C PRO A 62 4.38 8.24 6.04
N ASN A 63 5.54 8.82 5.70
CA ASN A 63 5.99 10.12 6.21
C ASN A 63 5.85 11.28 5.21
N SER A 64 5.37 11.03 3.99
CA SER A 64 5.33 12.03 2.91
C SER A 64 4.46 13.23 3.25
N GLU A 65 4.96 14.44 2.93
CA GLU A 65 4.23 15.70 3.16
C GLU A 65 3.61 16.27 1.89
N ARG A 66 4.09 15.83 0.73
CA ARG A 66 3.59 16.17 -0.60
C ARG A 66 3.68 14.96 -1.53
N ASP A 67 3.12 15.13 -2.71
CA ASP A 67 3.11 14.10 -3.75
C ASP A 67 4.55 13.68 -4.12
N TYR A 68 4.77 12.37 -4.28
CA TYR A 68 6.07 11.74 -4.58
C TYR A 68 7.20 12.02 -3.57
N ASP A 69 6.88 12.41 -2.35
CA ASP A 69 7.84 12.74 -1.29
C ASP A 69 8.40 11.50 -0.58
N TRP A 70 8.92 10.54 -1.34
CA TRP A 70 9.45 9.28 -0.80
C TRP A 70 10.86 9.43 -0.20
N GLY A 71 11.58 10.49 -0.55
CA GLY A 71 12.91 10.79 -0.02
C GLY A 71 12.92 11.46 1.35
N ASN A 72 11.75 11.73 1.93
CA ASN A 72 11.64 12.49 3.17
C ASN A 72 12.33 11.76 4.35
N GLY A 73 13.33 12.40 4.96
CA GLY A 73 14.09 11.83 6.06
C GLY A 73 13.38 11.85 7.42
N ARG A 74 12.20 12.48 7.52
CA ARG A 74 11.42 12.59 8.76
C ARG A 74 11.02 11.20 9.25
N THR A 75 11.29 10.92 10.53
CA THR A 75 10.84 9.69 11.16
C THR A 75 9.42 9.85 11.69
N VAL A 76 8.54 8.90 11.38
CA VAL A 76 7.15 8.86 11.88
C VAL A 76 6.82 7.47 12.43
N PRO A 77 5.89 7.35 13.39
CA PRO A 77 5.38 6.05 13.79
C PRO A 77 4.53 5.44 12.66
N SER A 78 4.85 4.22 12.22
CA SER A 78 4.05 3.47 11.27
C SER A 78 3.86 2.01 11.67
N ARG A 79 2.68 1.47 11.38
CA ARG A 79 2.38 0.04 11.50
C ARG A 79 2.59 -0.74 10.20
N CYS A 80 3.31 -0.21 9.21
CA CYS A 80 3.58 -0.89 7.93
C CYS A 80 4.01 -2.35 8.09
N HIS A 81 4.93 -2.64 9.01
CA HIS A 81 5.42 -4.01 9.29
C HIS A 81 4.31 -5.00 9.72
N THR A 82 3.23 -4.53 10.35
CA THR A 82 2.13 -5.41 10.77
C THR A 82 1.44 -6.07 9.58
N TRP A 83 1.45 -5.43 8.41
CA TRP A 83 0.87 -5.97 7.18
C TRP A 83 1.61 -7.20 6.64
N LEU A 84 2.88 -7.39 7.02
CA LEU A 84 3.63 -8.61 6.72
C LEU A 84 3.17 -9.81 7.57
N ASN A 85 2.46 -9.57 8.68
CA ASN A 85 1.92 -10.59 9.58
C ASN A 85 0.41 -10.79 9.41
N PHE A 86 -0.17 -10.31 8.30
CA PHE A 86 -1.61 -10.37 8.06
C PHE A 86 -2.16 -11.79 8.22
N PRO A 87 -3.32 -11.99 8.90
CA PRO A 87 -4.29 -10.98 9.32
C PRO A 87 -4.05 -10.34 10.69
N ASP A 88 -2.96 -10.67 11.39
CA ASP A 88 -2.66 -10.05 12.68
C ASP A 88 -2.04 -8.66 12.49
N LEU A 89 -2.86 -7.64 12.80
CA LEU A 89 -2.48 -6.22 12.73
C LEU A 89 -2.35 -5.57 14.12
N SER A 90 -2.20 -6.35 15.20
CA SER A 90 -2.15 -5.81 16.57
C SER A 90 -0.77 -5.29 16.99
N GLY A 91 0.23 -5.32 16.10
CA GLY A 91 1.58 -4.85 16.42
C GLY A 91 1.65 -3.35 16.68
N GLU A 92 2.56 -2.96 17.57
CA GLU A 92 2.82 -1.56 17.90
C GLU A 92 3.49 -0.81 16.74
N PRO A 93 3.16 0.48 16.52
CA PRO A 93 3.81 1.29 15.50
C PRO A 93 5.33 1.38 15.77
N GLN A 94 6.10 1.26 14.70
CA GLN A 94 7.56 1.38 14.73
C GLN A 94 8.00 2.71 14.09
N PRO A 95 9.10 3.32 14.55
CA PRO A 95 9.66 4.49 13.91
C PRO A 95 10.25 4.12 12.54
N VAL A 96 9.73 4.70 11.46
CA VAL A 96 10.21 4.48 10.08
C VAL A 96 10.51 5.81 9.38
N ASN A 97 11.37 5.75 8.36
CA ASN A 97 11.69 6.89 7.49
C ASN A 97 11.99 6.40 6.07
N CYS A 98 12.43 7.30 5.17
CA CYS A 98 12.66 6.97 3.77
C CYS A 98 13.55 5.75 3.50
N ARG A 99 14.44 5.36 4.42
CA ARG A 99 15.29 4.17 4.24
C ARG A 99 14.49 2.88 4.14
N GLU A 100 13.32 2.85 4.77
CA GLU A 100 12.40 1.70 4.79
C GLU A 100 11.93 1.31 3.38
N TRP A 101 11.74 2.29 2.49
CA TRP A 101 11.21 2.11 1.13
C TRP A 101 12.18 2.61 0.04
N GLY A 102 13.48 2.59 0.32
CA GLY A 102 14.51 2.83 -0.71
C GLY A 102 14.96 4.28 -0.90
N GLY A 103 14.70 5.15 0.06
CA GLY A 103 15.36 6.46 0.18
C GLY A 103 14.95 7.49 -0.86
N GLY A 104 13.80 7.33 -1.52
CA GLY A 104 13.33 8.21 -2.59
C GLY A 104 13.39 7.60 -3.99
N ASP A 105 13.93 6.39 -4.14
CA ASP A 105 13.87 5.64 -5.40
C ASP A 105 12.44 5.16 -5.66
N ILE A 106 11.86 5.63 -6.77
CA ILE A 106 10.49 5.30 -7.21
C ILE A 106 10.22 3.80 -7.27
N ARG A 107 11.16 3.05 -7.87
CA ARG A 107 11.01 1.61 -8.08
C ARG A 107 11.07 0.89 -6.75
N GLN A 108 11.98 1.29 -5.86
CA GLN A 108 12.09 0.69 -4.53
C GLN A 108 10.86 0.98 -3.68
N HIS A 109 10.33 2.19 -3.75
CA HIS A 109 9.09 2.55 -3.05
C HIS A 109 7.92 1.68 -3.52
N HIS A 110 7.71 1.54 -4.83
CA HIS A 110 6.61 0.73 -5.35
C HIS A 110 6.78 -0.76 -5.05
N LEU A 111 7.99 -1.30 -5.15
CA LEU A 111 8.26 -2.70 -4.78
C LEU A 111 8.00 -2.94 -3.29
N TRP A 112 8.44 -2.03 -2.43
CA TRP A 112 8.18 -2.08 -1.00
C TRP A 112 6.67 -2.05 -0.73
N TRP A 113 5.94 -1.12 -1.33
CA TRP A 113 4.51 -0.94 -1.11
C TRP A 113 3.68 -2.14 -1.59
N LEU A 114 3.97 -2.65 -2.81
CA LEU A 114 3.35 -3.86 -3.34
C LEU A 114 3.70 -5.09 -2.49
N GLY A 115 4.93 -5.17 -1.97
CA GLY A 115 5.39 -6.25 -1.10
C GLY A 115 4.64 -6.33 0.24
N HIS A 116 4.06 -5.23 0.70
CA HIS A 116 3.25 -5.18 1.92
C HIS A 116 1.79 -5.61 1.70
N MET A 117 1.38 -5.88 0.47
CA MET A 117 0.03 -6.36 0.20
C MET A 117 -0.16 -7.79 0.73
N PRO A 118 -1.22 -8.05 1.52
CA PRO A 118 -1.55 -9.38 2.00
C PRO A 118 -1.66 -10.42 0.87
N HIS A 119 -1.03 -11.58 1.10
CA HIS A 119 -0.98 -12.70 0.15
C HIS A 119 -1.07 -14.05 0.86
N VAL A 120 -1.91 -14.13 1.90
CA VAL A 120 -2.10 -15.33 2.73
C VAL A 120 -3.47 -15.98 2.49
N ALA A 121 -3.61 -17.24 2.89
CA ALA A 121 -4.89 -17.92 2.85
C ALA A 121 -5.84 -17.41 3.95
N GLY A 122 -7.14 -17.38 3.64
CA GLY A 122 -8.18 -16.94 4.57
C GLY A 122 -9.04 -15.85 3.98
N GLN A 123 -10.05 -15.44 4.73
CA GLN A 123 -10.93 -14.34 4.38
C GLN A 123 -11.50 -13.67 5.62
N THR A 124 -11.85 -12.40 5.48
CA THR A 124 -12.59 -11.65 6.50
C THR A 124 -13.74 -10.92 5.80
N ARG A 125 -14.96 -11.13 6.31
CA ARG A 125 -16.18 -10.49 5.76
C ARG A 125 -16.38 -10.73 4.26
N GLY A 126 -16.01 -11.94 3.79
CA GLY A 126 -16.12 -12.34 2.40
C GLY A 126 -15.08 -11.74 1.46
N ILE A 127 -14.06 -11.05 1.99
CA ILE A 127 -12.91 -10.56 1.22
C ILE A 127 -11.71 -11.45 1.53
N ALA A 128 -11.09 -12.00 0.50
CA ALA A 128 -9.92 -12.85 0.59
C ALA A 128 -8.73 -12.08 1.17
N HIS A 129 -7.94 -12.76 1.99
CA HIS A 129 -6.70 -12.22 2.55
C HIS A 129 -5.57 -12.15 1.51
N ASN A 130 -5.72 -12.79 0.37
CA ASN A 130 -4.78 -12.69 -0.74
C ASN A 130 -5.29 -11.64 -1.75
N TRP A 131 -4.82 -10.39 -1.59
CA TRP A 131 -5.27 -9.26 -2.41
C TRP A 131 -4.78 -9.35 -3.86
N TRP A 132 -3.68 -10.07 -4.10
CA TRP A 132 -3.16 -10.28 -5.45
C TRP A 132 -4.14 -11.00 -6.37
N GLN A 133 -5.06 -11.81 -5.81
CA GLN A 133 -6.12 -12.45 -6.58
C GLN A 133 -6.97 -11.40 -7.32
N TYR A 134 -7.39 -10.35 -6.61
CA TYR A 134 -8.16 -9.24 -7.17
C TYR A 134 -7.32 -8.37 -8.12
N ILE A 135 -6.07 -8.08 -7.73
CA ILE A 135 -5.20 -7.16 -8.50
C ILE A 135 -4.86 -7.76 -9.86
N ILE A 136 -4.54 -9.05 -9.90
CA ILE A 136 -4.18 -9.77 -11.13
C ILE A 136 -5.44 -10.03 -11.97
N ASP A 137 -6.52 -10.52 -11.35
CA ASP A 137 -7.81 -10.78 -12.00
C ASP A 137 -8.96 -9.96 -11.38
N PRO A 138 -9.28 -8.79 -11.96
CA PRO A 138 -10.32 -7.91 -11.45
C PRO A 138 -11.74 -8.50 -11.52
N ASN A 139 -11.95 -9.59 -12.27
CA ASN A 139 -13.26 -10.25 -12.31
C ASN A 139 -13.60 -10.97 -11.00
N THR A 140 -12.61 -11.15 -10.13
CA THR A 140 -12.79 -11.73 -8.81
C THR A 140 -13.16 -10.68 -7.74
N ALA A 141 -13.12 -9.38 -8.08
CA ALA A 141 -13.30 -8.25 -7.17
C ALA A 141 -14.75 -7.82 -6.89
#